data_AF-A0A316I9U9-F1
#
_entry.id   AF-A0A316I9U9-F1
#
_cell.length_a   1.000
_cell.length_b   1.000
_cell.length_c   1.000
_cell.angle_alpha   90.00
_cell.angle_beta   90.00
_cell.angle_gamma   90.00
#
_symmetry.space_group_name_H-M   'P 1'
#
loop_
_entity.id
_entity.type
_entity.pdbx_description
1 polymer ?
#
loop_
_entity_poly.entity_id
_entity_poly.type
_entity_poly.pdbx_seq_one_letter_code
_entity_poly.pdbx_strand_id
1 'polypeptide(L)'
;MWLPKATPFRAQIAVDAETTGQPMPSAMARRYPVDTTSTFWQCWTEVEVVCKLTNRPVLLWLAEYGLDARRGPARACTVITEIRDDLVITWGVRANRDS
;
A
#
# COMPACT_ATOMS: atom_id res chain seq x y z
N MET A 1 7.00 -0.84 -20.92
CA MET A 1 6.38 0.11 -19.99
C MET A 1 5.37 -0.67 -19.15
N TRP A 2 5.52 -0.70 -17.83
CA TRP A 2 4.54 -1.34 -16.94
C TRP A 2 3.42 -0.32 -16.66
N LEU A 3 2.17 -0.73 -16.91
CA LEU A 3 0.96 0.02 -16.58
C LEU A 3 -0.05 -0.99 -16.00
N PRO A 4 -0.85 -0.62 -14.99
CA PRO A 4 -1.94 -1.46 -14.54
C PRO A 4 -2.88 -1.72 -15.72
N LYS A 5 -3.23 -2.99 -15.97
CA LYS A 5 -3.94 -3.39 -17.20
C LYS A 5 -5.36 -2.82 -17.35
N ALA A 6 -5.94 -2.17 -16.33
CA ALA A 6 -7.36 -1.84 -16.28
C ALA A 6 -7.68 -0.50 -15.58
N THR A 7 -6.99 0.59 -15.92
CA THR A 7 -7.32 1.90 -15.33
C THR A 7 -8.31 2.70 -16.19
N PRO A 8 -9.47 3.11 -15.66
CA PRO A 8 -10.36 4.08 -16.30
C PRO A 8 -9.66 5.45 -16.48
N PHE A 9 -10.02 6.19 -17.54
CA PHE A 9 -9.44 7.50 -17.89
C PHE A 9 -9.59 8.60 -16.81
N ARG A 10 -10.41 8.35 -15.76
CA ARG A 10 -10.68 9.24 -14.62
C ARG A 10 -10.43 8.57 -13.27
N ALA A 11 -9.47 7.65 -13.16
CA ALA A 11 -9.07 7.10 -11.88
C ALA A 11 -7.68 7.59 -11.48
N GLN A 12 -7.50 7.87 -10.19
CA GLN A 12 -6.18 7.96 -9.59
C GLN A 12 -5.57 6.57 -9.56
N ILE A 13 -4.29 6.48 -9.91
CA ILE A 13 -3.48 5.28 -9.79
C ILE A 13 -2.36 5.59 -8.79
N ALA A 14 -2.06 4.65 -7.92
CA ALA A 14 -0.81 4.64 -7.18
C ALA A 14 -0.14 3.27 -7.31
N VAL A 15 1.18 3.29 -7.23
CA VAL A 15 2.03 2.10 -7.16
C VAL A 15 3.07 2.32 -6.08
N ASP A 16 3.43 1.23 -5.42
CA ASP A 16 4.55 1.14 -4.52
C ASP A 16 5.20 -0.24 -4.64
N ALA A 17 6.51 -0.32 -4.38
CA ALA A 17 7.21 -1.59 -4.46
C ALA A 17 8.43 -1.59 -3.53
N GLU A 18 8.66 -2.73 -2.88
CA GLU A 18 9.75 -2.94 -1.94
C GLU A 18 10.42 -4.30 -2.16
N THR A 19 11.72 -4.38 -1.86
CA THR A 19 12.45 -5.66 -1.85
C THR A 19 12.30 -6.36 -0.49
N THR A 20 11.88 -7.61 -0.49
CA THR A 20 11.64 -8.44 0.72
C THR A 20 12.89 -8.74 1.53
N GLY A 21 14.08 -8.65 0.92
CA GLY A 21 15.37 -8.90 1.59
C GLY A 21 15.80 -7.80 2.56
N GLN A 22 15.11 -6.66 2.58
CA GLN A 22 15.43 -5.57 3.51
C GLN A 22 14.90 -5.87 4.93
N PRO A 23 15.69 -5.56 5.98
CA PRO A 23 15.21 -5.71 7.34
C PRO A 23 14.09 -4.71 7.64
N MET A 24 13.07 -5.15 8.37
CA MET A 24 12.04 -4.24 8.87
C MET A 24 12.68 -3.17 9.80
N PRO A 25 12.35 -1.88 9.62
CA PRO A 25 12.85 -0.83 10.50
C PRO A 25 12.51 -1.11 11.97
N SER A 26 13.49 -0.97 12.88
CA SER A 26 13.32 -1.36 14.30
C SER A 26 12.15 -0.65 15.00
N ALA A 27 11.84 0.59 14.61
CA ALA A 27 10.71 1.32 15.14
C ALA A 27 9.36 0.72 14.70
N MET A 28 9.28 0.18 13.48
CA MET A 28 8.10 -0.52 12.98
C MET A 28 7.98 -1.90 13.63
N ALA A 29 9.10 -2.63 13.76
CA ALA A 29 9.15 -3.93 14.41
C ALA A 29 8.60 -3.89 15.86
N ARG A 30 8.88 -2.81 16.59
CA ARG A 30 8.35 -2.61 17.96
C ARG A 30 6.85 -2.31 18.01
N ARG A 31 6.30 -1.70 16.96
CA ARG A 31 4.91 -1.21 16.92
C ARG A 31 3.95 -2.21 16.28
N TYR A 32 4.44 -2.99 15.34
CA TYR A 32 3.65 -3.90 14.52
C TYR A 32 4.31 -5.28 14.53
N PRO A 33 3.92 -6.17 15.46
CA PRO A 33 4.42 -7.54 15.48
C PRO A 33 3.75 -8.32 14.36
N VAL A 34 4.33 -8.26 13.16
CA VAL A 34 3.96 -9.10 12.02
C VAL A 34 4.83 -10.34 12.01
N ASP A 35 4.24 -11.49 11.66
CA ASP A 35 4.87 -12.80 11.78
C ASP A 35 6.15 -12.95 10.97
N THR A 36 6.26 -12.23 9.84
CA THR A 36 7.44 -12.30 8.96
C THR A 36 7.75 -10.94 8.32
N THR A 37 9.01 -10.74 7.93
CA THR A 37 9.47 -9.57 7.17
C THR A 37 8.76 -9.44 5.81
N SER A 38 8.46 -10.55 5.14
CA SER A 38 7.72 -10.51 3.86
C SER A 38 6.27 -10.06 4.06
N THR A 39 5.60 -10.51 5.13
CA THR A 39 4.26 -10.02 5.50
C THR A 39 4.31 -8.52 5.81
N PHE A 40 5.35 -8.04 6.50
CA PHE A 40 5.52 -6.61 6.76
C PHE A 40 5.55 -5.78 5.47
N TRP A 41 6.39 -6.16 4.49
CA TRP A 41 6.53 -5.40 3.25
C TRP A 41 5.26 -5.44 2.38
N GLN A 42 4.49 -6.53 2.42
CA GLN A 42 3.15 -6.58 1.81
C GLN A 42 2.21 -5.56 2.45
N CYS A 43 2.05 -5.59 3.76
CA CYS A 43 1.17 -4.63 4.44
C CYS A 43 1.66 -3.18 4.28
N TRP A 44 2.98 -2.96 4.29
CA TRP A 44 3.59 -1.66 4.09
C TRP A 44 3.24 -1.06 2.72
N THR A 45 3.54 -1.78 1.64
CA THR A 45 3.27 -1.32 0.27
C THR A 45 1.78 -1.10 0.02
N GLU A 46 0.89 -1.94 0.61
CA GLU A 46 -0.56 -1.71 0.59
C GLU A 46 -0.96 -0.39 1.27
N VAL A 47 -0.41 -0.13 2.46
CA VAL A 47 -0.66 1.13 3.18
C VAL A 47 -0.16 2.33 2.40
N GLU A 48 1.03 2.28 1.81
CA GLU A 48 1.56 3.39 1.03
C GLU A 48 0.73 3.69 -0.21
N VAL A 49 0.29 2.65 -0.93
CA VAL A 49 -0.63 2.80 -2.07
C VAL A 49 -1.94 3.45 -1.65
N VAL A 50 -2.55 2.99 -0.56
CA VAL A 50 -3.78 3.62 -0.04
C VAL A 50 -3.55 5.06 0.37
N CYS A 51 -2.44 5.37 1.04
CA CYS A 51 -2.09 6.73 1.45
C CYS A 51 -1.95 7.66 0.23
N LYS A 52 -1.29 7.20 -0.84
CA LYS A 52 -1.16 7.91 -2.12
C LYS A 52 -2.53 8.15 -2.77
N LEU A 53 -3.38 7.13 -2.87
CA LEU A 53 -4.73 7.23 -3.44
C LEU A 53 -5.70 8.07 -2.61
N THR A 54 -5.44 8.21 -1.31
CA THR A 54 -6.29 8.97 -0.39
C THR A 54 -5.72 10.33 -0.02
N ASN A 55 -4.54 10.66 -0.54
CA ASN A 55 -3.76 11.86 -0.23
C ASN A 55 -3.59 12.07 1.30
N ARG A 56 -3.24 10.99 2.01
CA ARG A 56 -3.01 11.01 3.47
C ARG A 56 -1.54 10.76 3.78
N PRO A 57 -0.93 11.52 4.70
CA PRO A 57 0.41 11.20 5.20
C PRO A 57 0.43 9.82 5.86
N VAL A 58 1.41 8.98 5.50
CA VAL A 58 1.52 7.60 6.00
C VAL A 58 1.62 7.52 7.52
N LEU A 59 2.30 8.48 8.16
CA LEU A 59 2.41 8.50 9.63
C LEU A 59 1.07 8.73 10.32
N LEU A 60 0.18 9.53 9.73
CA LEU A 60 -1.17 9.73 10.25
C LEU A 60 -2.04 8.49 10.03
N TRP A 61 -1.87 7.81 8.89
CA TRP A 61 -2.52 6.53 8.64
C TRP A 61 -2.13 5.49 9.69
N LEU A 62 -0.82 5.29 9.90
CA LEU A 62 -0.28 4.31 10.83
C LEU A 62 -0.72 4.55 12.27
N ALA A 63 -0.90 5.81 12.67
CA ALA A 63 -1.42 6.17 13.99
C ALA A 63 -2.90 5.80 14.17
N GLU A 64 -3.70 5.85 13.11
CA GLU A 64 -5.15 5.62 13.16
C GLU A 64 -5.53 4.16 12.87
N TYR A 65 -4.84 3.52 11.92
CA TYR A 65 -5.22 2.22 11.37
C TYR A 65 -4.09 1.18 11.41
N GLY A 66 -2.87 1.56 11.79
CA GLY A 66 -1.71 0.68 11.75
C GLY A 66 -1.41 0.18 10.33
N LEU A 67 -0.92 -1.06 10.22
CA LEU A 67 -0.61 -1.74 8.96
C LEU A 67 -1.83 -2.33 8.22
N ASP A 68 -3.06 -1.89 8.57
CA ASP A 68 -4.28 -2.41 7.96
C ASP A 68 -4.77 -1.50 6.82
N ALA A 69 -4.39 -1.84 5.59
CA ALA A 69 -4.79 -1.14 4.37
C ALA A 69 -6.25 -1.40 3.94
N ARG A 70 -7.08 -2.04 4.76
CA ARG A 70 -8.51 -2.32 4.45
C ARG A 70 -9.47 -1.43 5.25
N ARG A 71 -8.94 -0.56 6.12
CA ARG A 71 -9.74 0.28 7.01
C ARG A 71 -10.07 1.65 6.43
N GLY A 72 -11.13 2.23 6.99
CA GLY A 72 -11.51 3.62 6.77
C GLY A 72 -11.57 4.01 5.27
N PRO A 73 -10.82 5.04 4.84
CA PRO A 73 -10.82 5.53 3.46
C PRO A 73 -10.42 4.49 2.39
N ALA A 74 -9.72 3.41 2.77
CA ALA A 74 -9.29 2.37 1.83
C ALA A 74 -10.45 1.67 1.14
N ARG A 75 -11.65 1.68 1.74
CA ARG A 75 -12.86 1.05 1.17
C ARG A 75 -13.25 1.59 -0.20
N ALA A 76 -12.77 2.78 -0.56
CA ALA A 76 -12.97 3.39 -1.88
C ALA A 76 -11.87 3.05 -2.90
N CYS A 77 -10.88 2.24 -2.51
CA CYS A 77 -9.75 1.87 -3.35
C CYS A 77 -9.83 0.38 -3.72
N THR A 78 -9.40 0.04 -4.93
CA THR A 78 -9.03 -1.33 -5.29
C THR A 78 -7.52 -1.43 -5.22
N VAL A 79 -6.99 -2.34 -4.42
CA VAL A 79 -5.55 -2.53 -4.19
C VAL A 79 -5.20 -3.98 -4.49
N ILE A 80 -4.13 -4.19 -5.24
CA ILE A 80 -3.66 -5.49 -5.69
C ILE A 80 -2.15 -5.57 -5.43
N THR A 81 -1.75 -6.64 -4.77
CA THR A 81 -0.35 -6.95 -4.43
C THR A 81 0.10 -8.14 -5.26
N GLU A 82 1.23 -7.98 -5.94
CA GLU A 82 1.91 -9.02 -6.72
C GLU A 82 3.31 -9.25 -6.15
N ILE A 83 3.74 -10.50 -6.06
CA ILE A 83 5.11 -10.87 -5.67
C ILE A 83 5.84 -11.34 -6.93
N ARG A 84 7.03 -10.79 -7.19
CA ARG A 84 7.91 -11.19 -8.30
C ARG A 84 9.33 -11.30 -7.79
N ASP A 85 9.85 -12.53 -7.71
CA ASP A 85 11.14 -12.83 -7.11
C ASP A 85 11.25 -12.24 -5.69
N ASP A 86 12.17 -11.30 -5.46
CA ASP A 86 12.35 -10.62 -4.19
C ASP A 86 11.54 -9.32 -4.06
N LEU A 87 10.71 -8.97 -5.04
CA LEU A 87 9.88 -7.76 -5.05
C LEU A 87 8.46 -8.02 -4.58
N VAL A 88 7.97 -7.16 -3.70
CA VAL A 88 6.55 -6.97 -3.40
C VAL A 88 6.12 -5.70 -4.11
N ILE A 89 5.18 -5.82 -5.04
CA ILE A 89 4.68 -4.70 -5.84
C ILE A 89 3.20 -4.57 -5.54
N THR A 90 2.80 -3.43 -4.99
CA THR A 90 1.40 -3.12 -4.76
C THR A 90 0.99 -1.98 -5.64
N TRP A 91 -0.19 -2.11 -6.25
CA TRP A 91 -0.79 -1.04 -7.02
C TRP A 91 -2.27 -0.95 -6.74
N GLY A 92 -2.83 0.24 -6.97
CA GLY A 92 -4.24 0.43 -6.73
C GLY A 92 -4.83 1.57 -7.53
N VAL A 93 -6.15 1.58 -7.55
CA VAL A 93 -6.95 2.58 -8.24
C VAL A 93 -8.04 3.10 -7.33
N ARG A 94 -8.37 4.37 -7.52
CA ARG A 94 -9.53 5.03 -6.91
C ARG A 94 -10.22 5.89 -7.95
N ALA A 95 -11.53 5.77 -8.07
CA ALA A 95 -12.29 6.64 -8.96
C ALA A 95 -12.13 8.11 -8.53
N ASN A 96 -11.88 9.01 -9.47
CA ASN A 96 -11.94 10.44 -9.18
C ASN A 96 -13.37 10.75 -8.72
N ARG A 97 -13.49 11.47 -7.60
CA ARG A 97 -14.77 12.11 -7.30
C ARG A 97 -14.90 13.24 -8.32
N ASP A 98 -15.99 13.23 -9.09
CA ASP A 98 -16.35 14.42 -9.87
C ASP A 98 -16.46 15.58 -8.87
N SER A 99 -15.63 16.59 -9.07
CA SER A 99 -15.53 17.81 -8.26
C SER A 99 -16.75 18.69 -8.42
#